data_AF-A0A660SD93-F1
#
_entry.id   AF-A0A660SD93-F1
#
_cell.length_a   1.000
_cell.length_b   1.000
_cell.length_c   1.000
_cell.angle_alpha   90.00
_cell.angle_beta   90.00
_cell.angle_gamma   90.00
#
_symmetry.space_group_name_H-M   'P 1'
#
loop_
_entity.id
_entity.type
_entity.pdbx_description
1 polymer ?
#
loop_
_entity_poly.entity_id
_entity_poly.type
_entity_poly.pdbx_seq_one_letter_code
_entity_poly.pdbx_strand_id
1 'polypeptide(L)'
;MIKGSEDIRYSFPIGVIRVWETKLLTKSHYDRLLALPNEREIIPSLHDTIYGQYRDLPFEEILERVLERAFNLLVRFCVDPEVIDLLLLPKKIHNLKVELKGRIRECDYRDLLYDVEGTVEGTEDVLARFLETKDPFLLEAGLDRIELERSIALSHRFPFLTNYYLMKADLYNLSSIIRLKRLGLGRRTGLAVLIPTTTFDPERLAGLLDQDLDAIRSFFLRIPYHDIVIQGLDYLEKKNSFLRLERLIDEELLRYMKMARRFVFGIEPLFSYYSFLEAEVIRLRRIYIGKLHRLPVEEIRESLPEVY
;
A
#
# COMPACT_ATOMS: atom_id res chain seq x y z
N MET A 1 -10.68 -11.51 20.00
CA MET A 1 -9.34 -10.98 20.34
C MET A 1 -8.42 -11.30 19.17
N ILE A 2 -7.83 -10.30 18.52
CA ILE A 2 -6.87 -10.55 17.44
C ILE A 2 -5.64 -11.21 18.07
N LYS A 3 -5.29 -12.41 17.63
CA LYS A 3 -4.14 -13.18 18.14
C LYS A 3 -2.94 -12.94 17.23
N GLY A 4 -1.80 -12.58 17.83
CA GLY A 4 -0.50 -12.61 17.16
C GLY A 4 0.16 -13.98 17.37
N SER A 5 1.27 -14.21 16.66
CA SER A 5 2.11 -15.38 16.89
C SER A 5 2.84 -15.28 18.24
N GLU A 6 2.96 -16.41 18.96
CA GLU A 6 3.62 -16.48 20.28
C GLU A 6 5.08 -16.97 20.18
N ASP A 7 5.77 -16.61 19.10
CA ASP A 7 7.13 -17.08 18.85
C ASP A 7 8.18 -16.22 19.57
N ILE A 8 8.82 -16.82 20.57
CA ILE A 8 9.83 -16.19 21.42
C ILE A 8 11.15 -15.91 20.71
N ARG A 9 11.42 -16.52 19.55
CA ARG A 9 12.65 -16.28 18.76
C ARG A 9 12.76 -14.82 18.32
N TYR A 10 11.62 -14.14 18.21
CA TYR A 10 11.53 -12.72 17.88
C TYR A 10 11.74 -11.77 19.08
N SER A 11 11.95 -12.26 20.31
CA SER A 11 12.05 -11.39 21.50
C SER A 11 13.18 -10.35 21.40
N PHE A 12 14.38 -10.78 20.99
CA PHE A 12 15.52 -9.88 20.78
C PHE A 12 15.26 -8.84 19.67
N PRO A 13 14.88 -9.22 18.44
CA PRO A 13 14.65 -8.24 17.38
C PRO A 13 13.46 -7.34 17.67
N ILE A 14 12.43 -7.79 18.38
CA ILE A 14 11.35 -6.90 18.86
C ILE A 14 11.96 -5.78 19.72
N GLY A 15 12.86 -6.08 20.66
CA GLY A 15 13.54 -5.07 21.47
C GLY A 15 14.29 -4.03 20.61
N VAL A 16 14.97 -4.46 19.55
CA VAL A 16 15.63 -3.56 18.58
C VAL A 16 14.60 -2.69 17.85
N ILE A 17 13.52 -3.29 17.36
CA ILE A 17 12.43 -2.59 16.67
C ILE A 17 11.79 -1.53 17.58
N ARG A 18 11.58 -1.81 18.88
CA ARG A 18 11.02 -0.83 19.82
C ARG A 18 11.86 0.44 19.92
N VAL A 19 13.19 0.30 19.88
CA VAL A 19 14.09 1.46 19.87
C VAL A 19 13.94 2.21 18.54
N TRP A 20 13.84 1.51 17.42
CA TRP A 20 13.72 2.13 16.10
C TRP A 20 12.36 2.79 15.86
N GLU A 21 11.28 2.24 16.43
CA GLU A 21 9.94 2.85 16.42
C GLU A 21 9.94 4.27 17.00
N THR A 22 10.81 4.56 17.99
CA THR A 22 10.95 5.92 18.56
C THR A 22 11.54 6.93 17.58
N LYS A 23 12.10 6.47 16.47
CA LYS A 23 12.76 7.28 15.44
C LYS A 23 11.90 7.52 14.20
N LEU A 24 10.71 6.93 14.14
CA LEU A 24 9.73 7.21 13.09
C LEU A 24 9.19 8.65 13.19
N LEU A 25 8.78 9.21 12.06
CA LEU A 25 8.22 10.54 11.99
C LEU A 25 6.85 10.63 12.67
N THR A 26 6.73 11.61 13.54
CA THR A 26 5.49 11.97 14.25
C THR A 26 4.69 13.01 13.49
N LYS A 27 3.44 13.26 13.90
CA LYS A 27 2.60 14.33 13.35
C LYS A 27 3.30 15.69 13.28
N SER A 28 4.05 16.04 14.32
CA SER A 28 4.81 17.29 14.36
C SER A 28 5.89 17.36 13.27
N HIS A 29 6.51 16.23 12.90
CA HIS A 29 7.44 16.21 11.77
C HIS A 29 6.73 16.54 10.46
N TYR A 30 5.59 15.89 10.18
CA TYR A 30 4.83 16.15 8.95
C TYR A 30 4.28 17.58 8.87
N ASP A 31 3.77 18.13 9.98
CA ASP A 31 3.30 19.52 10.01
C ASP A 31 4.46 20.50 9.74
N ARG A 32 5.67 20.24 10.27
CA ARG A 32 6.88 21.02 9.95
C ARG A 32 7.26 20.90 8.48
N LEU A 33 7.28 19.68 7.93
CA LEU A 33 7.62 19.41 6.53
C LEU A 33 6.67 20.12 5.55
N LEU A 34 5.37 20.10 5.85
CA LEU A 34 4.35 20.79 5.05
C LEU A 34 4.52 22.31 5.09
N ALA A 35 5.04 22.88 6.18
CA ALA A 35 5.32 24.31 6.31
C ALA A 35 6.62 24.76 5.62
N LEU A 36 7.47 23.83 5.15
CA LEU A 36 8.72 24.19 4.49
C LEU A 36 8.49 24.92 3.16
N PRO A 37 9.36 25.87 2.80
CA PRO A 37 9.19 26.66 1.58
C PRO A 37 9.46 25.86 0.30
N ASN A 38 10.34 24.85 0.36
CA ASN A 38 10.77 24.07 -0.80
C ASN A 38 11.29 22.69 -0.38
N GLU A 39 11.56 21.84 -1.37
CA GLU A 39 12.01 20.46 -1.21
C GLU A 39 13.42 20.32 -0.62
N ARG A 40 14.28 21.33 -0.79
CA ARG A 40 15.69 21.29 -0.35
C ARG A 40 15.83 21.35 1.17
N GLU A 41 14.84 21.94 1.84
CA GLU A 41 14.79 22.05 3.30
C GLU A 41 14.30 20.76 3.99
N ILE A 42 13.81 19.77 3.23
CA ILE A 42 13.26 18.53 3.79
C ILE A 42 14.32 17.77 4.57
N ILE A 43 15.46 17.43 3.95
CA ILE A 43 16.52 16.67 4.61
C ILE A 43 17.16 17.42 5.80
N PRO A 44 17.50 18.72 5.71
CA PRO A 44 17.93 19.50 6.87
C PRO A 44 16.96 19.44 8.06
N SER A 45 15.65 19.47 7.79
CA SER A 45 14.61 19.41 8.83
C SER A 45 14.49 18.03 9.52
N LEU A 46 15.10 16.99 8.95
CA LEU A 46 15.06 15.61 9.40
C LEU A 46 16.41 15.11 9.98
N HIS A 47 17.35 16.01 10.26
CA HIS A 47 18.70 15.65 10.72
C HIS A 47 18.72 14.83 12.04
N ASP A 48 17.69 14.96 12.88
CA ASP A 48 17.52 14.27 14.17
C ASP A 48 16.84 12.89 14.05
N THR A 49 16.49 12.49 12.82
CA THR A 49 15.76 11.26 12.50
C THR A 49 16.67 10.22 11.84
N ILE A 50 16.11 9.05 11.49
CA ILE A 50 16.83 8.00 10.75
C ILE A 50 17.32 8.43 9.36
N TYR A 51 16.78 9.52 8.81
CA TYR A 51 17.16 10.07 7.50
C TYR A 51 18.44 10.91 7.57
N GLY A 52 18.70 11.55 8.72
CA GLY A 52 19.82 12.49 8.89
C GLY A 52 21.20 11.86 8.69
N GLN A 53 21.34 10.54 8.91
CA GLN A 53 22.59 9.81 8.71
C GLN A 53 23.02 9.70 7.24
N TYR A 54 22.09 9.91 6.29
CA TYR A 54 22.34 9.82 4.85
C TYR A 54 22.24 11.18 4.15
N ARG A 55 22.25 12.28 4.91
CA ARG A 55 21.95 13.64 4.41
C ARG A 55 22.77 14.12 3.21
N ASP A 56 23.93 13.51 2.98
CA ASP A 56 24.86 13.87 1.90
C ASP A 56 24.53 13.14 0.58
N LEU A 57 23.55 12.22 0.58
CA LEU A 57 23.08 11.49 -0.60
C LEU A 57 21.89 12.19 -1.28
N PRO A 58 21.60 11.90 -2.56
CA PRO A 58 20.37 12.32 -3.22
C PRO A 58 19.12 11.83 -2.47
N PHE A 59 18.02 12.60 -2.54
CA PHE A 59 16.80 12.33 -1.79
C PHE A 59 16.25 10.90 -1.96
N GLU A 60 16.18 10.39 -3.20
CA GLU A 60 15.70 9.02 -3.44
C GLU A 60 16.65 7.96 -2.87
N GLU A 61 17.97 8.15 -2.99
CA GLU A 61 18.95 7.23 -2.41
C GLU A 61 18.85 7.23 -0.87
N ILE A 62 18.57 8.36 -0.23
CA ILE A 62 18.31 8.42 1.22
C ILE A 62 17.15 7.50 1.60
N LEU A 63 16.03 7.58 0.87
CA LEU A 63 14.84 6.76 1.13
C LEU A 63 15.14 5.27 0.93
N GLU A 64 15.87 4.92 -0.13
CA GLU A 64 16.30 3.55 -0.42
C GLU A 64 17.19 2.99 0.69
N ARG A 65 18.22 3.74 1.13
CA ARG A 65 19.12 3.31 2.21
C ARG A 65 18.39 3.07 3.53
N VAL A 66 17.39 3.88 3.84
CA VAL A 66 16.57 3.72 5.04
C VAL A 66 15.73 2.43 4.96
N LEU A 67 15.08 2.17 3.83
CA LEU A 67 14.31 0.93 3.63
C LEU A 67 15.21 -0.30 3.58
N GLU A 68 16.34 -0.23 2.89
CA GLU A 68 17.33 -1.30 2.79
C GLU A 68 17.83 -1.69 4.18
N ARG A 69 18.18 -0.71 5.02
CA ARG A 69 18.60 -0.96 6.40
C ARG A 69 17.52 -1.68 7.22
N ALA A 70 16.26 -1.27 7.11
CA ALA A 70 15.15 -1.90 7.81
C ALA A 70 14.85 -3.31 7.28
N PHE A 71 14.93 -3.48 5.96
CA PHE A 71 14.74 -4.79 5.32
C PHE A 71 15.84 -5.77 5.71
N ASN A 72 17.10 -5.34 5.73
CA ASN A 72 18.23 -6.18 6.16
C ASN A 72 18.11 -6.60 7.63
N LEU A 73 17.56 -5.74 8.48
CA LEU A 73 17.23 -6.10 9.86
C LEU A 73 16.19 -7.22 9.89
N LEU A 74 15.12 -7.10 9.10
CA LEU A 74 14.10 -8.15 9.00
C LEU A 74 14.69 -9.46 8.50
N VAL A 75 15.39 -9.45 7.36
CA VAL A 75 16.01 -10.67 6.78
C VAL A 75 16.94 -11.35 7.78
N ARG A 76 17.71 -10.57 8.55
CA ARG A 76 18.63 -11.11 9.55
C ARG A 76 17.93 -11.88 10.68
N PHE A 77 16.72 -11.46 11.05
CA PHE A 77 16.01 -11.97 12.23
C PHE A 77 14.74 -12.76 11.90
N CYS A 78 14.28 -12.71 10.66
CA CYS A 78 13.11 -13.43 10.19
C CYS A 78 13.44 -14.92 10.07
N VAL A 79 12.70 -15.74 10.81
CA VAL A 79 12.87 -17.20 10.78
C VAL A 79 11.92 -17.85 9.76
N ASP A 80 10.86 -17.14 9.39
CA ASP A 80 9.83 -17.61 8.47
C ASP A 80 10.04 -16.96 7.08
N PRO A 81 10.52 -17.69 6.06
CA PRO A 81 10.80 -17.13 4.74
C PRO A 81 9.55 -16.57 4.05
N GLU A 82 8.37 -17.12 4.34
CA GLU A 82 7.11 -16.64 3.76
C GLU A 82 6.85 -15.17 4.10
N VAL A 83 7.35 -14.67 5.23
CA VAL A 83 7.21 -13.26 5.60
C VAL A 83 8.12 -12.37 4.76
N ILE A 84 9.30 -12.85 4.40
CA ILE A 84 10.17 -12.15 3.46
C ILE A 84 9.51 -12.11 2.07
N ASP A 85 8.91 -13.22 1.63
CA ASP A 85 8.18 -13.26 0.36
C ASP A 85 6.99 -12.29 0.35
N LEU A 86 6.25 -12.15 1.46
CA LEU A 86 5.19 -11.15 1.61
C LEU A 86 5.67 -9.71 1.40
N LEU A 87 6.90 -9.39 1.81
CA LEU A 87 7.50 -8.06 1.66
C LEU A 87 8.09 -7.83 0.27
N LEU A 88 8.57 -8.89 -0.40
CA LEU A 88 9.15 -8.81 -1.73
C LEU A 88 8.10 -8.86 -2.84
N LEU A 89 6.98 -9.55 -2.63
CA LEU A 89 5.95 -9.75 -3.65
C LEU A 89 5.39 -8.43 -4.24
N PRO A 90 5.05 -7.40 -3.45
CA PRO A 90 4.58 -6.13 -4.02
C PRO A 90 5.64 -5.45 -4.90
N LYS A 91 6.93 -5.58 -4.54
CA LYS A 91 8.05 -5.02 -5.33
C LYS A 91 8.21 -5.76 -6.65
N LYS A 92 8.14 -7.10 -6.65
CA LYS A 92 8.16 -7.93 -7.86
C LYS A 92 7.00 -7.59 -8.80
N ILE A 93 5.79 -7.42 -8.25
CA ILE A 93 4.60 -7.01 -9.01
C ILE A 93 4.74 -5.59 -9.56
N HIS A 94 5.30 -4.65 -8.79
CA HIS A 94 5.58 -3.29 -9.26
C HIS A 94 6.56 -3.29 -10.44
N ASN A 95 7.67 -4.02 -10.34
CA ASN A 95 8.64 -4.14 -11.43
C ASN A 95 7.97 -4.64 -12.71
N LEU A 96 7.14 -5.68 -12.61
CA LEU A 96 6.37 -6.20 -13.74
C LEU A 96 5.44 -5.14 -14.34
N LYS A 97 4.70 -4.39 -13.51
CA LYS A 97 3.84 -3.28 -13.98
C LYS A 97 4.64 -2.21 -14.73
N VAL A 98 5.80 -1.82 -14.20
CA VAL A 98 6.66 -0.78 -14.78
C VAL A 98 7.20 -1.22 -16.15
N GLU A 99 7.77 -2.43 -16.22
CA GLU A 99 8.33 -2.96 -17.47
C GLU A 99 7.28 -3.04 -18.57
N LEU A 100 6.08 -3.54 -18.27
CA LEU A 100 5.02 -3.71 -19.26
C LEU A 100 4.45 -2.39 -19.75
N LYS A 101 4.31 -1.40 -18.86
CA LYS A 101 3.92 -0.04 -19.25
C LYS A 101 5.00 0.65 -20.09
N GLY A 102 6.27 0.40 -19.77
CA GLY A 102 7.43 0.86 -20.56
C GLY A 102 7.38 0.38 -22.00
N ARG A 103 7.05 -0.89 -22.21
CA ARG A 103 6.90 -1.48 -23.56
C ARG A 103 5.82 -0.81 -24.40
N ILE A 104 4.72 -0.35 -23.80
CA ILE A 104 3.67 0.37 -24.53
C ILE A 104 4.08 1.79 -24.90
N ARG A 105 4.76 2.48 -23.98
CA ARG A 105 5.10 3.90 -24.14
C ARG A 105 6.44 4.14 -24.81
N GLU A 106 7.17 3.07 -25.17
CA GLU A 106 8.56 3.12 -25.66
C GLU A 106 9.46 3.99 -24.77
N CYS A 107 9.20 3.93 -23.45
CA CYS A 107 9.92 4.70 -22.45
C CYS A 107 10.73 3.75 -21.56
N ASP A 108 11.96 4.14 -21.23
CA ASP A 108 12.77 3.44 -20.23
C ASP A 108 12.39 3.94 -18.84
N TYR A 109 11.91 3.03 -17.99
CA TYR A 109 11.53 3.30 -16.61
C TYR A 109 12.39 2.49 -15.62
N ARG A 110 13.62 2.10 -16.01
CA ARG A 110 14.52 1.33 -15.16
C ARG A 110 14.78 1.97 -13.80
N ASP A 111 14.82 3.29 -13.73
CA ASP A 111 14.99 4.04 -12.48
C ASP A 111 13.80 3.91 -11.51
N LEU A 112 12.68 3.32 -11.95
CA LEU A 112 11.49 3.05 -11.13
C LEU A 112 11.41 1.59 -10.65
N LEU A 113 12.38 0.75 -11.00
CA LEU A 113 12.44 -0.65 -10.60
C LEU A 113 13.07 -0.79 -9.21
N TYR A 114 12.50 -1.65 -8.38
CA TYR A 114 13.17 -2.11 -7.18
C TYR A 114 14.26 -3.11 -7.54
N ASP A 115 15.37 -3.08 -6.81
CA ASP A 115 16.43 -4.09 -6.88
C ASP A 115 15.97 -5.40 -6.23
N VAL A 116 15.04 -6.09 -6.91
CA VAL A 116 14.46 -7.37 -6.52
C VAL A 116 14.30 -8.21 -7.77
N GLU A 117 15.00 -9.34 -7.80
CA GLU A 117 14.88 -10.33 -8.86
C GLU A 117 13.72 -11.29 -8.61
N GLY A 118 13.21 -11.90 -9.69
CA GLY A 118 12.31 -13.03 -9.66
C GLY A 118 11.06 -12.85 -10.50
N THR A 119 10.51 -13.96 -10.96
CA THR A 119 9.23 -14.02 -11.66
C THR A 119 8.08 -14.20 -10.68
N VAL A 120 6.90 -13.69 -11.05
CA VAL A 120 5.66 -13.99 -10.36
C VAL A 120 4.86 -14.93 -11.24
N GLU A 121 4.78 -16.19 -10.84
CA GLU A 121 3.98 -17.21 -11.53
C GLU A 121 2.49 -16.81 -11.60
N GLY A 122 1.75 -17.36 -12.55
CA GLY A 122 0.31 -17.10 -12.70
C GLY A 122 -0.01 -15.70 -13.25
N THR A 123 0.99 -15.00 -13.79
CA THR A 123 0.80 -13.71 -14.46
C THR A 123 0.57 -13.88 -15.97
N GLU A 124 0.83 -15.06 -16.52
CA GLU A 124 0.83 -15.35 -17.96
C GLU A 124 -0.47 -14.93 -18.65
N ASP A 125 -1.63 -15.25 -18.06
CA ASP A 125 -2.94 -14.90 -18.62
C ASP A 125 -3.19 -13.38 -18.61
N VAL A 126 -2.75 -12.69 -17.54
CA VAL A 126 -2.86 -11.23 -17.43
C VAL A 126 -1.97 -10.56 -18.49
N LEU A 127 -0.76 -11.09 -18.69
CA LEU A 127 0.17 -10.61 -19.70
C LEU A 127 -0.38 -10.82 -21.11
N ALA A 128 -0.87 -12.02 -21.43
CA ALA A 128 -1.45 -12.34 -22.73
C ALA A 128 -2.62 -11.40 -23.04
N ARG A 129 -3.54 -11.23 -22.09
CA ARG A 129 -4.68 -10.32 -22.23
C ARG A 129 -4.26 -8.86 -22.39
N PHE A 130 -3.23 -8.42 -21.66
CA PHE A 130 -2.71 -7.06 -21.81
C PHE A 130 -2.07 -6.82 -23.17
N LEU A 131 -1.33 -7.80 -23.72
CA LEU A 131 -0.75 -7.69 -25.07
C LEU A 131 -1.82 -7.57 -26.15
N GLU A 132 -2.97 -8.24 -25.97
CA GLU A 132 -4.11 -8.14 -26.87
C GLU A 132 -4.88 -6.82 -26.73
N THR A 133 -5.22 -6.44 -25.50
CA THR A 133 -6.14 -5.32 -25.22
C THR A 133 -5.44 -3.97 -25.10
N LYS A 134 -4.16 -3.97 -24.70
CA LYS A 134 -3.37 -2.80 -24.30
C LYS A 134 -4.04 -1.93 -23.23
N ASP A 135 -4.93 -2.51 -22.43
CA ASP A 135 -5.67 -1.81 -21.38
C ASP A 135 -4.85 -1.76 -20.06
N PRO A 136 -4.34 -0.58 -19.65
CA PRO A 136 -3.53 -0.45 -18.45
C PRO A 136 -4.29 -0.77 -17.17
N PHE A 137 -5.61 -0.53 -17.14
CA PHE A 137 -6.42 -0.83 -15.96
C PHE A 137 -6.53 -2.34 -15.75
N LEU A 138 -6.78 -3.11 -16.81
CA LEU A 138 -6.86 -4.58 -16.71
C LEU A 138 -5.52 -5.20 -16.32
N LEU A 139 -4.41 -4.64 -16.81
CA LEU A 139 -3.08 -5.05 -16.37
C LEU A 139 -2.88 -4.82 -14.87
N GLU A 140 -3.12 -3.59 -14.41
CA GLU A 140 -2.93 -3.23 -13.01
C GLU A 140 -3.81 -4.08 -12.09
N ALA A 141 -5.10 -4.15 -12.40
CA ALA A 141 -6.07 -4.87 -11.59
C ALA A 141 -5.84 -6.39 -11.60
N GLY A 142 -5.40 -6.95 -12.73
CA GLY A 142 -5.03 -8.36 -12.81
C GLY A 142 -3.81 -8.69 -11.95
N LEU A 143 -2.78 -7.83 -11.98
CA LEU A 143 -1.58 -8.02 -11.18
C LEU A 143 -1.82 -7.75 -9.68
N ASP A 144 -2.67 -6.77 -9.33
CA ASP A 144 -3.09 -6.50 -7.95
C ASP A 144 -3.85 -7.70 -7.35
N ARG A 145 -4.75 -8.31 -8.14
CA ARG A 145 -5.45 -9.52 -7.75
C ARG A 145 -4.48 -10.65 -7.42
N ILE A 146 -3.52 -10.91 -8.31
CA ILE A 146 -2.50 -11.95 -8.10
C ILE A 146 -1.65 -11.65 -6.86
N GLU A 147 -1.22 -10.41 -6.65
CA GLU A 147 -0.48 -10.00 -5.46
C GLU A 147 -1.25 -10.34 -4.18
N LEU A 148 -2.53 -9.97 -4.12
CA LEU A 148 -3.37 -10.11 -2.94
C LEU A 148 -3.74 -11.56 -2.66
N GLU A 149 -4.15 -12.34 -3.68
CA GLU A 149 -4.44 -13.76 -3.52
C GLU A 149 -3.20 -14.53 -3.01
N ARG A 150 -2.02 -14.25 -3.57
CA ARG A 150 -0.75 -14.82 -3.11
C ARG A 150 -0.39 -14.37 -1.69
N SER A 151 -0.60 -13.11 -1.35
CA SER A 151 -0.32 -12.61 -0.01
C SER A 151 -1.22 -13.27 1.05
N ILE A 152 -2.49 -13.51 0.72
CA ILE A 152 -3.40 -14.28 1.59
C ILE A 152 -2.86 -15.71 1.77
N ALA A 153 -2.45 -16.38 0.69
CA ALA A 153 -1.89 -17.73 0.76
C ALA A 153 -0.58 -17.80 1.57
N LEU A 154 0.38 -16.90 1.33
CA LEU A 154 1.65 -16.84 2.05
C LEU A 154 1.47 -16.54 3.55
N SER A 155 0.48 -15.72 3.89
CA SER A 155 0.23 -15.30 5.27
C SER A 155 -0.57 -16.30 6.11
N HIS A 156 -1.05 -17.44 5.56
CA HIS A 156 -1.99 -18.34 6.22
C HIS A 156 -1.57 -18.87 7.61
N ARG A 157 -0.26 -18.93 7.89
CA ARG A 157 0.31 -19.34 9.19
C ARG A 157 0.32 -18.22 10.23
N PHE A 158 0.04 -16.99 9.83
CA PHE A 158 0.13 -15.77 10.65
C PHE A 158 -1.24 -15.10 10.71
N PRO A 159 -2.11 -15.46 11.69
CA PRO A 159 -3.49 -15.00 11.73
C PRO A 159 -3.66 -13.47 11.65
N PHE A 160 -2.74 -12.71 12.25
CA PHE A 160 -2.75 -11.25 12.14
C PHE A 160 -2.51 -10.77 10.70
N LEU A 161 -1.50 -11.32 10.01
CA LEU A 161 -1.20 -10.95 8.63
C LEU A 161 -2.26 -11.48 7.66
N THR A 162 -2.80 -12.68 7.88
CA THR A 162 -3.94 -13.20 7.11
C THR A 162 -5.11 -12.23 7.14
N ASN A 163 -5.49 -11.77 8.33
CA ASN A 163 -6.58 -10.81 8.48
C ASN A 163 -6.25 -9.44 7.87
N TYR A 164 -4.99 -8.99 7.95
CA TYR A 164 -4.53 -7.79 7.27
C TYR A 164 -4.71 -7.88 5.75
N TYR A 165 -4.30 -8.99 5.12
CA TYR A 165 -4.42 -9.15 3.67
C TYR A 165 -5.86 -9.44 3.20
N LEU A 166 -6.68 -10.10 4.01
CA LEU A 166 -8.13 -10.20 3.77
C LEU A 166 -8.80 -8.82 3.81
N MET A 167 -8.45 -7.99 4.80
CA MET A 167 -8.92 -6.60 4.87
C MET A 167 -8.41 -5.77 3.67
N LYS A 168 -7.14 -5.95 3.26
CA LYS A 168 -6.58 -5.31 2.06
C LYS A 168 -7.34 -5.72 0.81
N ALA A 169 -7.73 -6.99 0.67
CA ALA A 169 -8.54 -7.49 -0.44
C ALA A 169 -9.97 -6.92 -0.42
N ASP A 170 -10.60 -6.82 0.76
CA ASP A 170 -11.90 -6.16 0.93
C ASP A 170 -11.83 -4.71 0.43
N LEU A 171 -10.88 -3.92 0.95
CA LEU A 171 -10.70 -2.50 0.59
C LEU A 171 -10.33 -2.33 -0.90
N TYR A 172 -9.54 -3.25 -1.47
CA TYR A 172 -9.26 -3.31 -2.90
C TYR A 172 -10.53 -3.53 -3.72
N ASN A 173 -11.40 -4.45 -3.34
CA ASN A 173 -12.68 -4.69 -4.01
C ASN A 173 -13.58 -3.45 -3.98
N LEU A 174 -13.63 -2.73 -2.86
CA LEU A 174 -14.37 -1.47 -2.73
C LEU A 174 -13.89 -0.44 -3.77
N SER A 175 -12.58 -0.18 -3.78
CA SER A 175 -11.99 0.76 -4.73
C SER A 175 -12.18 0.32 -6.18
N SER A 176 -12.04 -0.98 -6.44
CA SER A 176 -12.21 -1.55 -7.78
C SER A 176 -13.63 -1.40 -8.29
N ILE A 177 -14.67 -1.66 -7.48
CA ILE A 177 -16.07 -1.45 -7.90
C ILE A 177 -16.33 0.01 -8.28
N ILE A 178 -15.85 0.96 -7.48
CA ILE A 178 -16.05 2.38 -7.76
C ILE A 178 -15.31 2.79 -9.05
N ARG A 179 -14.08 2.32 -9.24
CA ARG A 179 -13.29 2.55 -10.47
C ARG A 179 -13.96 1.94 -11.70
N LEU A 180 -14.38 0.68 -11.64
CA LEU A 180 -15.09 -0.01 -12.71
C LEU A 180 -16.37 0.73 -13.10
N LYS A 181 -17.17 1.14 -12.10
CA LYS A 181 -18.40 1.91 -12.32
C LYS A 181 -18.12 3.23 -13.03
N ARG A 182 -17.09 3.96 -12.59
CA ARG A 182 -16.66 5.23 -13.21
C ARG A 182 -16.18 5.05 -14.64
N LEU A 183 -15.50 3.93 -14.94
CA LEU A 183 -15.00 3.60 -16.28
C LEU A 183 -16.09 3.01 -17.19
N GLY A 184 -17.31 2.78 -16.69
CA GLY A 184 -18.37 2.13 -17.47
C GLY A 184 -18.09 0.66 -17.77
N LEU A 185 -17.23 0.00 -16.99
CA LEU A 185 -16.87 -1.40 -17.16
C LEU A 185 -17.90 -2.28 -16.46
N GLY A 186 -18.51 -3.20 -17.21
CA GLY A 186 -19.61 -4.04 -16.74
C GLY A 186 -19.19 -5.29 -15.96
N ARG A 187 -20.20 -6.08 -15.56
CA ARG A 187 -20.09 -7.29 -14.73
C ARG A 187 -18.96 -8.24 -15.13
N ARG A 188 -18.80 -8.55 -16.43
CA ARG A 188 -17.77 -9.49 -16.93
C ARG A 188 -16.35 -9.05 -16.53
N THR A 189 -16.06 -7.75 -16.67
CA THR A 189 -14.76 -7.22 -16.27
C THR A 189 -14.60 -7.22 -14.76
N GLY A 190 -15.66 -6.87 -14.02
CA GLY A 190 -15.70 -6.99 -12.57
C GLY A 190 -15.28 -8.37 -12.07
N LEU A 191 -15.86 -9.44 -12.61
CA LEU A 191 -15.51 -10.83 -12.20
C LEU A 191 -14.05 -11.21 -12.46
N ALA A 192 -13.41 -10.59 -13.46
CA ALA A 192 -12.01 -10.84 -13.75
C ALA A 192 -11.06 -10.16 -12.74
N VAL A 193 -11.46 -9.05 -12.12
CA VAL A 193 -10.60 -8.24 -11.25
C VAL A 193 -10.91 -8.35 -9.77
N LEU A 194 -12.16 -8.64 -9.40
CA LEU A 194 -12.59 -8.75 -8.01
C LEU A 194 -12.06 -10.02 -7.36
N ILE A 195 -11.74 -9.92 -6.08
CA ILE A 195 -11.12 -10.97 -5.28
C ILE A 195 -12.18 -11.62 -4.39
N PRO A 196 -12.34 -12.96 -4.40
CA PRO A 196 -13.19 -13.64 -3.43
C PRO A 196 -12.67 -13.41 -2.00
N THR A 197 -13.54 -12.95 -1.11
CA THR A 197 -13.21 -12.70 0.31
C THR A 197 -14.33 -13.24 1.21
N THR A 198 -14.09 -13.28 2.52
CA THR A 198 -15.13 -13.65 3.50
C THR A 198 -16.25 -12.61 3.57
N THR A 199 -15.94 -11.34 3.30
CA THR A 199 -16.89 -10.23 3.33
C THR A 199 -17.66 -10.10 2.01
N PHE A 200 -16.98 -10.33 0.89
CA PHE A 200 -17.52 -10.06 -0.44
C PHE A 200 -17.45 -11.26 -1.39
N ASP A 201 -18.63 -11.64 -1.88
CA ASP A 201 -18.79 -12.50 -3.04
C ASP A 201 -18.65 -11.67 -4.34
N PRO A 202 -17.71 -12.02 -5.24
CA PRO A 202 -17.50 -11.31 -6.50
C PRO A 202 -18.75 -11.24 -7.39
N GLU A 203 -19.58 -12.28 -7.41
CA GLU A 203 -20.81 -12.29 -8.23
C GLU A 203 -21.83 -11.26 -7.73
N ARG A 204 -21.97 -11.14 -6.41
CA ARG A 204 -22.81 -10.13 -5.77
C ARG A 204 -22.26 -8.71 -6.00
N LEU A 205 -20.96 -8.50 -5.82
CA LEU A 205 -20.32 -7.20 -6.05
C LEU A 205 -20.40 -6.76 -7.51
N ALA A 206 -20.09 -7.66 -8.44
CA ALA A 206 -20.14 -7.36 -9.87
C ALA A 206 -21.56 -7.01 -10.34
N GLY A 207 -22.60 -7.47 -9.63
CA GLY A 207 -24.00 -7.12 -9.91
C GLY A 207 -24.34 -5.67 -9.60
N LEU A 208 -23.56 -5.01 -8.74
CA LEU A 208 -23.73 -3.59 -8.44
C LEU A 208 -23.29 -2.70 -9.62
N LEU A 209 -22.45 -3.21 -10.52
CA LEU A 209 -21.98 -2.44 -11.68
C LEU A 209 -23.11 -2.10 -12.65
N ASP A 210 -24.16 -2.93 -12.68
CA ASP A 210 -25.36 -2.74 -13.49
C ASP A 210 -26.38 -1.78 -12.83
N GLN A 211 -26.17 -1.41 -11.56
CA GLN A 211 -27.06 -0.54 -10.78
C GLN A 211 -26.50 0.89 -10.68
N ASP A 212 -27.28 1.87 -10.22
CA ASP A 212 -26.81 3.24 -10.04
C ASP A 212 -25.88 3.41 -8.82
N LEU A 213 -25.30 4.61 -8.66
CA LEU A 213 -24.39 4.92 -7.54
C LEU A 213 -25.12 4.90 -6.18
N ASP A 214 -26.41 5.21 -6.13
CA ASP A 214 -27.19 5.20 -4.89
C ASP A 214 -27.42 3.78 -4.37
N ALA A 215 -27.60 2.82 -5.27
CA ALA A 215 -27.64 1.40 -4.93
C ALA A 215 -26.29 0.90 -4.39
N ILE A 216 -25.17 1.36 -4.98
CA ILE A 216 -23.82 1.07 -4.48
C ILE A 216 -23.64 1.65 -3.07
N ARG A 217 -24.02 2.91 -2.84
CA ARG A 217 -23.98 3.56 -1.51
C ARG A 217 -24.79 2.74 -0.49
N SER A 218 -26.03 2.41 -0.85
CA SER A 218 -26.96 1.66 0.01
C SER A 218 -26.45 0.26 0.35
N PHE A 219 -25.78 -0.40 -0.59
CA PHE A 219 -25.15 -1.69 -0.36
C PHE A 219 -24.07 -1.60 0.72
N PHE A 220 -23.19 -0.60 0.64
CA PHE A 220 -22.06 -0.47 1.56
C PHE A 220 -22.42 0.07 2.94
N LEU A 221 -23.57 0.73 3.13
CA LEU A 221 -24.05 1.16 4.45
C LEU A 221 -24.18 0.03 5.47
N ARG A 222 -24.31 -1.23 5.01
CA ARG A 222 -24.56 -2.40 5.87
C ARG A 222 -23.30 -3.24 6.12
N ILE A 223 -22.14 -2.77 5.65
CA ILE A 223 -20.89 -3.53 5.58
C ILE A 223 -19.82 -2.81 6.40
N PRO A 224 -18.81 -3.51 6.94
CA PRO A 224 -17.59 -2.87 7.39
C PRO A 224 -17.06 -1.89 6.32
N TYR A 225 -16.37 -0.84 6.75
CA TYR A 225 -15.76 0.18 5.87
C TYR A 225 -16.74 1.18 5.20
N HIS A 226 -18.03 1.21 5.59
CA HIS A 226 -19.01 2.14 5.01
C HIS A 226 -18.55 3.60 4.97
N ASP A 227 -17.93 4.11 6.04
CA ASP A 227 -17.42 5.48 6.12
C ASP A 227 -16.38 5.79 5.03
N ILE A 228 -15.53 4.82 4.69
CA ILE A 228 -14.50 4.94 3.64
C ILE A 228 -15.17 5.11 2.28
N VAL A 229 -16.18 4.28 1.99
CA VAL A 229 -16.92 4.31 0.72
C VAL A 229 -17.69 5.60 0.56
N ILE A 230 -18.45 6.01 1.58
CA ILE A 230 -19.29 7.22 1.49
C ILE A 230 -18.43 8.47 1.31
N GLN A 231 -17.38 8.64 2.12
CA GLN A 231 -16.47 9.78 1.96
C GLN A 231 -15.73 9.74 0.62
N GLY A 232 -15.34 8.55 0.15
CA GLY A 232 -14.69 8.37 -1.14
C GLY A 232 -15.59 8.75 -2.32
N LEU A 233 -16.84 8.31 -2.32
CA LEU A 233 -17.83 8.64 -3.35
C LEU A 233 -18.19 10.13 -3.33
N ASP A 234 -18.40 10.73 -2.16
CA ASP A 234 -18.67 12.16 -2.03
C ASP A 234 -17.53 13.02 -2.57
N TYR A 235 -16.28 12.61 -2.30
CA TYR A 235 -15.12 13.30 -2.82
C TYR A 235 -14.97 13.10 -4.33
N LEU A 236 -15.26 11.90 -4.83
CA LEU A 236 -15.25 11.61 -6.26
C LEU A 236 -16.26 12.48 -7.02
N GLU A 237 -17.49 12.62 -6.51
CA GLU A 237 -18.52 13.48 -7.11
C GLU A 237 -18.13 14.96 -7.10
N LYS A 238 -17.56 15.45 -5.99
CA LYS A 238 -17.22 16.88 -5.81
C LYS A 238 -15.91 17.30 -6.49
N LYS A 239 -14.93 16.40 -6.57
CA LYS A 239 -13.55 16.71 -7.00
C LYS A 239 -13.08 15.88 -8.19
N ASN A 240 -13.88 14.95 -8.67
CA ASN A 240 -13.55 14.04 -9.78
C ASN A 240 -12.24 13.26 -9.56
N SER A 241 -11.92 12.96 -8.29
CA SER A 241 -10.64 12.39 -7.86
C SER A 241 -10.85 11.24 -6.87
N PHE A 242 -9.97 10.23 -6.94
CA PHE A 242 -9.97 9.09 -6.01
C PHE A 242 -9.11 9.33 -4.77
N LEU A 243 -8.42 10.48 -4.69
CA LEU A 243 -7.40 10.76 -3.68
C LEU A 243 -7.88 10.49 -2.25
N ARG A 244 -9.10 10.93 -1.91
CA ARG A 244 -9.68 10.71 -0.58
C ARG A 244 -9.93 9.23 -0.28
N LEU A 245 -10.43 8.49 -1.26
CA LEU A 245 -10.69 7.06 -1.11
C LEU A 245 -9.39 6.30 -0.86
N GLU A 246 -8.38 6.56 -1.70
CA GLU A 246 -7.05 5.95 -1.59
C GLU A 246 -6.40 6.25 -0.24
N ARG A 247 -6.46 7.52 0.20
CA ARG A 247 -5.99 7.93 1.53
C ARG A 247 -6.68 7.16 2.65
N LEU A 248 -8.02 7.09 2.63
CA LEU A 248 -8.79 6.44 3.70
C LEU A 248 -8.53 4.92 3.77
N ILE A 249 -8.28 4.27 2.61
CA ILE A 249 -7.85 2.88 2.53
C ILE A 249 -6.47 2.71 3.19
N ASP A 250 -5.50 3.55 2.82
CA ASP A 250 -4.16 3.55 3.42
C ASP A 250 -4.24 3.75 4.95
N GLU A 251 -5.08 4.68 5.40
CA GLU A 251 -5.28 4.94 6.83
C GLU A 251 -5.85 3.73 7.57
N GLU A 252 -6.83 3.03 7.00
CA GLU A 252 -7.43 1.85 7.62
C GLU A 252 -6.44 0.69 7.73
N LEU A 253 -5.66 0.46 6.68
CA LEU A 253 -4.57 -0.54 6.67
C LEU A 253 -3.53 -0.24 7.75
N LEU A 254 -3.10 1.02 7.87
CA LEU A 254 -2.15 1.44 8.89
C LEU A 254 -2.76 1.38 10.31
N ARG A 255 -4.03 1.71 10.49
CA ARG A 255 -4.74 1.57 11.78
C ARG A 255 -4.75 0.12 12.25
N TYR A 256 -5.06 -0.82 11.36
CA TYR A 256 -4.98 -2.25 11.65
C TYR A 256 -3.54 -2.66 11.99
N MET A 257 -2.57 -2.27 11.15
CA MET A 257 -1.16 -2.63 11.33
C MET A 257 -0.60 -2.09 12.65
N LYS A 258 -1.09 -0.94 13.14
CA LYS A 258 -0.73 -0.36 14.45
C LYS A 258 -1.02 -1.31 15.61
N MET A 259 -2.03 -2.18 15.50
CA MET A 259 -2.39 -3.11 16.57
C MET A 259 -1.28 -4.11 16.87
N ALA A 260 -0.46 -4.46 15.87
CA ALA A 260 0.68 -5.35 16.04
C ALA A 260 1.71 -4.84 17.05
N ARG A 261 1.77 -3.51 17.28
CA ARG A 261 2.63 -2.92 18.30
C ARG A 261 2.28 -3.37 19.73
N ARG A 262 1.14 -4.01 19.97
CA ARG A 262 0.78 -4.53 21.29
C ARG A 262 1.35 -5.93 21.55
N PHE A 263 1.80 -6.64 20.52
CA PHE A 263 2.34 -7.97 20.69
C PHE A 263 3.75 -7.92 21.29
N VAL A 264 3.99 -8.84 22.23
CA VAL A 264 5.27 -9.01 22.95
C VAL A 264 6.15 -10.05 22.26
N PHE A 265 5.53 -10.96 21.50
CA PHE A 265 6.18 -12.03 20.75
C PHE A 265 5.70 -12.01 19.29
N GLY A 266 6.38 -12.79 18.45
CA GLY A 266 5.97 -12.97 17.07
C GLY A 266 6.61 -12.02 16.06
N ILE A 267 6.35 -12.31 14.78
CA ILE A 267 6.87 -11.54 13.64
C ILE A 267 6.10 -10.24 13.40
N GLU A 268 4.88 -10.13 13.92
CA GLU A 268 3.96 -9.04 13.65
C GLU A 268 4.50 -7.65 14.00
N PRO A 269 5.19 -7.42 15.15
CA PRO A 269 5.78 -6.11 15.44
C PRO A 269 6.88 -5.71 14.45
N LEU A 270 7.69 -6.69 14.00
CA LEU A 270 8.74 -6.49 13.00
C LEU A 270 8.12 -6.09 11.65
N PHE A 271 7.13 -6.85 11.18
CA PHE A 271 6.39 -6.56 9.95
C PHE A 271 5.74 -5.18 10.02
N SER A 272 5.08 -4.87 11.14
CA SER A 272 4.43 -3.59 11.39
C SER A 272 5.40 -2.42 11.29
N TYR A 273 6.56 -2.51 11.94
CA TYR A 273 7.58 -1.46 11.85
C TYR A 273 7.98 -1.18 10.39
N TYR A 274 8.27 -2.22 9.61
CA TYR A 274 8.63 -2.06 8.21
C TYR A 274 7.48 -1.44 7.39
N SER A 275 6.23 -1.89 7.58
CA SER A 275 5.07 -1.29 6.90
C SER A 275 4.88 0.19 7.25
N PHE A 276 5.11 0.58 8.51
CA PHE A 276 5.05 1.99 8.91
C PHE A 276 6.16 2.83 8.28
N LEU A 277 7.37 2.28 8.20
CA LEU A 277 8.51 2.93 7.57
C LEU A 277 8.33 3.07 6.06
N GLU A 278 7.79 2.06 5.40
CA GLU A 278 7.44 2.11 3.98
C GLU A 278 6.40 3.19 3.70
N ALA A 279 5.34 3.26 4.52
CA ALA A 279 4.34 4.33 4.42
C ALA A 279 4.90 5.73 4.73
N GLU A 280 5.88 5.84 5.62
CA GLU A 280 6.61 7.08 5.89
C GLU A 280 7.44 7.54 4.69
N VAL A 281 8.17 6.61 4.06
CA VAL A 281 8.93 6.88 2.83
C VAL A 281 8.01 7.33 1.69
N ILE A 282 6.86 6.67 1.51
CA ILE A 282 5.86 7.08 0.50
C ILE A 282 5.35 8.51 0.80
N ARG A 283 5.04 8.82 2.06
CA ARG A 283 4.59 10.16 2.47
C ARG A 283 5.67 11.23 2.26
N LEU A 284 6.92 10.93 2.60
CA LEU A 284 8.06 11.83 2.35
C LEU A 284 8.24 12.10 0.86
N ARG A 285 8.17 11.06 0.02
CA ARG A 285 8.24 11.20 -1.44
C ARG A 285 7.08 12.06 -1.97
N ARG A 286 5.84 11.86 -1.49
CA ARG A 286 4.69 12.71 -1.85
C ARG A 286 4.93 14.18 -1.48
N ILE A 287 5.45 14.46 -0.28
CA ILE A 287 5.79 15.84 0.13
C ILE A 287 6.89 16.42 -0.74
N TYR A 288 7.97 15.66 -0.99
CA TYR A 288 9.09 16.10 -1.82
C TYR A 288 8.64 16.47 -3.23
N ILE A 289 7.92 15.58 -3.91
CA ILE A 289 7.36 15.83 -5.25
C ILE A 289 6.40 17.02 -5.24
N GLY A 290 5.53 17.10 -4.24
CA GLY A 290 4.59 18.21 -4.09
C GLY A 290 5.30 19.56 -3.93
N LYS A 291 6.39 19.62 -3.15
CA LYS A 291 7.21 20.82 -2.98
C LYS A 291 8.01 21.15 -4.24
N LEU A 292 8.61 20.16 -4.88
CA LEU A 292 9.36 20.30 -6.13
C LEU A 292 8.49 20.93 -7.24
N HIS A 293 7.23 20.49 -7.35
CA HIS A 293 6.25 21.02 -8.30
C HIS A 293 5.42 22.19 -7.78
N ARG A 294 5.72 22.70 -6.57
CA ARG A 294 5.05 23.85 -5.94
C ARG A 294 3.53 23.68 -5.81
N LEU A 295 3.08 22.46 -5.52
CA LEU A 295 1.68 22.17 -5.26
C LEU A 295 1.20 22.90 -3.99
N PRO A 296 -0.08 23.32 -3.94
CA PRO A 296 -0.68 23.87 -2.74
C PRO A 296 -0.54 22.93 -1.54
N VAL A 297 -0.18 23.48 -0.37
CA VAL A 297 0.03 22.67 0.85
C VAL A 297 -1.20 21.86 1.22
N GLU A 298 -2.41 22.39 1.01
CA GLU A 298 -3.66 21.67 1.26
C GLU A 298 -3.84 20.46 0.35
N GLU A 299 -3.38 20.52 -0.91
CA GLU A 299 -3.44 19.39 -1.83
C GLU A 299 -2.43 18.30 -1.43
N ILE A 300 -1.21 18.71 -1.04
CA ILE A 300 -0.22 17.77 -0.49
C ILE A 300 -0.80 17.12 0.77
N ARG A 301 -1.32 17.92 1.71
CA ARG A 301 -1.92 17.43 2.96
C ARG A 301 -3.06 16.44 2.71
N GLU A 302 -3.94 16.74 1.75
CA GLU A 302 -5.06 15.86 1.40
C GLU A 302 -4.62 14.49 0.88
N SER A 303 -3.40 14.39 0.33
CA SER A 303 -2.81 13.13 -0.14
C SER A 303 -2.16 12.28 0.95
N LEU A 304 -1.98 12.79 2.17
CA LEU A 304 -1.21 12.10 3.22
C LEU A 304 -2.13 11.39 4.21
N PRO A 305 -1.98 10.07 4.40
CA PRO A 305 -2.67 9.33 5.46
C PRO A 305 -2.38 9.91 6.86
N GLU A 306 -3.44 10.20 7.62
CA GLU A 306 -3.33 10.69 8.99
C GLU A 306 -3.33 9.54 10.01
N VAL A 307 -2.24 8.77 10.03
CA VAL A 307 -2.05 7.70 11.03
C VAL A 307 -0.76 7.94 11.81
N TYR A 308 -0.95 8.33 13.08
CA TYR A 308 0.10 8.58 14.08
C TYR A 308 -0.17 7.70 15.30
#